data_AF-A0A9P8RRH4-F1
#
_entry.id   AF-A0A9P8RRH4-F1
#
_cell.length_a   1.000
_cell.length_b   1.000
_cell.length_c   1.000
_cell.angle_alpha   90.00
_cell.angle_beta   90.00
_cell.angle_gamma   90.00
#
_symmetry.space_group_name_H-M   'P 1'
#
loop_
_entity.id
_entity.type
_entity.pdbx_description
1 polymer ?
#
loop_
_entity_poly.entity_id
_entity_poly.type
_entity_poly.pdbx_seq_one_letter_code
_entity_poly.pdbx_strand_id
1 'polypeptide(L)'
;MHSTDGPLQTMQLSTLIRKPNVWPVETRAPNGTPPLLKRFCYSLVYFEHAFEVLFPPERRGNEYAKSNTYDNPQFLGKPSSEIFAMIGACSNNTGLVNLMNNGNHRYFTWNFTNLLKGGKGTVEFRRGPGVTAAKDCLSWMELAVYFVQAACRLDSPSALGDYPATVEGLWSFISKGLESETDKPLQIGLIFAGKSGSAVPSPVGPLSAEKQQKLAQKMNRDDKKQVTAQKFLRLL
;
A
#
# COMPACT_ATOMS: atom_id res chain seq x y z
N MET A 1 -0.06 43.28 -0.81
CA MET A 1 0.61 42.55 -1.91
C MET A 1 1.96 42.08 -1.39
N HIS A 2 2.13 40.77 -1.20
CA HIS A 2 3.31 39.99 -1.59
C HIS A 2 3.07 38.53 -1.20
N SER A 3 2.78 37.73 -2.24
CA SER A 3 2.66 36.28 -2.22
C SER A 3 4.04 35.68 -1.91
N THR A 4 4.06 34.63 -1.09
CA THR A 4 5.20 33.74 -0.90
C THR A 4 4.77 32.32 -1.27
N ASP A 5 4.44 32.12 -2.55
CA ASP A 5 4.35 30.79 -3.14
C ASP A 5 5.76 30.25 -3.43
N GLY A 6 6.33 29.54 -2.47
CA GLY A 6 7.49 28.67 -2.70
C GLY A 6 7.04 27.32 -3.26
N PRO A 7 7.67 26.79 -4.32
CA PRO A 7 7.25 25.53 -4.92
C PRO A 7 7.51 24.37 -3.94
N LEU A 8 6.48 23.54 -3.75
CA LEU A 8 6.61 22.20 -3.16
C LEU A 8 7.64 21.41 -3.97
N GLN A 9 8.87 21.32 -3.45
CA GLN A 9 9.91 20.48 -4.02
C GLN A 9 9.43 19.02 -3.98
N THR A 10 9.14 18.49 -5.17
CA THR A 10 8.90 17.07 -5.38
C THR A 10 10.26 16.37 -5.21
N MET A 11 10.52 15.85 -4.02
CA MET A 11 11.75 15.12 -3.74
C MET A 11 11.71 13.80 -4.54
N GLN A 12 12.51 13.72 -5.61
CA GLN A 12 12.71 12.50 -6.38
C GLN A 12 13.38 11.46 -5.46
N LEU A 13 12.66 10.38 -5.16
CA LEU A 13 13.06 9.21 -4.33
C LEU A 13 14.30 8.44 -4.85
N SER A 14 15.02 8.94 -5.86
CA SER A 14 16.15 8.26 -6.48
C SER A 14 17.43 8.27 -5.64
N THR A 15 17.53 9.11 -4.61
CA THR A 15 18.78 9.33 -3.87
C THR A 15 18.91 8.53 -2.56
N LEU A 16 17.82 7.96 -2.02
CA LEU A 16 17.87 7.16 -0.79
C LEU A 16 18.04 5.65 -1.05
N ILE A 17 18.01 5.23 -2.31
CA ILE A 17 18.19 3.83 -2.75
C ILE A 17 19.56 3.73 -3.44
N ARG A 18 20.65 3.96 -2.70
CA ARG A 18 21.99 3.64 -3.23
C ARG A 18 22.22 2.14 -3.06
N LYS A 19 22.26 1.49 -4.22
CA LYS A 19 22.15 0.05 -4.52
C LYS A 19 20.71 -0.47 -4.47
N PRO A 20 19.93 -0.22 -5.53
CA PRO A 20 18.76 -1.04 -5.74
C PRO A 20 19.29 -2.44 -6.02
N ASN A 21 18.92 -3.42 -5.20
CA ASN A 21 18.38 -4.63 -5.81
C ASN A 21 17.18 -4.14 -6.61
N VAL A 22 17.51 -3.69 -7.83
CA VAL A 22 16.62 -3.51 -8.96
C VAL A 22 15.76 -4.74 -8.88
N TRP A 23 14.44 -4.54 -8.83
CA TRP A 23 13.48 -5.58 -9.10
C TRP A 23 14.11 -6.61 -10.04
N PRO A 24 14.46 -7.84 -9.59
CA PRO A 24 15.18 -8.74 -10.47
C PRO A 24 14.32 -8.88 -11.73
N VAL A 25 14.90 -8.46 -12.85
CA VAL A 25 14.24 -8.46 -14.16
C VAL A 25 14.05 -9.91 -14.64
N GLU A 26 14.57 -10.88 -13.90
CA GLU A 26 14.40 -12.32 -14.08
C GLU A 26 13.34 -12.80 -13.08
N THR A 27 12.14 -13.24 -13.45
CA THR A 27 11.69 -13.96 -14.64
C THR A 27 10.29 -13.47 -15.02
N ARG A 28 10.20 -12.54 -15.97
CA ARG A 28 8.90 -12.17 -16.56
C ARG A 28 8.48 -13.23 -17.57
N ALA A 29 7.36 -13.92 -17.31
CA ALA A 29 6.40 -14.10 -18.38
C ALA A 29 6.02 -12.68 -18.86
N PRO A 30 6.06 -12.35 -20.17
CA PRO A 30 5.92 -10.98 -20.66
C PRO A 30 4.68 -10.23 -20.17
N ASN A 31 3.67 -10.97 -19.67
CA ASN A 31 2.39 -10.47 -19.18
C ASN A 31 1.99 -11.03 -17.80
N GLY A 32 2.91 -11.69 -17.08
CA GLY A 32 2.62 -12.38 -15.81
C GLY A 32 2.60 -11.44 -14.60
N THR A 33 1.74 -11.73 -13.60
CA THR A 33 1.87 -11.10 -12.28
C THR A 33 3.20 -11.54 -11.66
N PRO A 34 4.08 -10.61 -11.28
CA PRO A 34 5.33 -11.01 -10.68
C PRO A 34 5.11 -11.70 -9.32
N PRO A 35 5.84 -12.78 -8.99
CA PRO A 35 5.72 -13.48 -7.71
C PRO A 35 5.86 -12.56 -6.49
N LEU A 36 6.77 -11.58 -6.58
CA LEU A 36 7.01 -10.57 -5.53
C LEU A 36 5.74 -9.76 -5.21
N LEU A 37 4.96 -9.40 -6.23
CA LEU A 37 3.74 -8.62 -6.03
C LEU A 37 2.66 -9.43 -5.32
N LYS A 38 2.55 -10.74 -5.62
CA LYS A 38 1.65 -11.64 -4.89
C LYS A 38 2.05 -11.78 -3.42
N ARG A 39 3.35 -11.95 -3.15
CA ARG A 39 3.89 -12.03 -1.78
C ARG A 39 3.58 -10.79 -0.96
N PHE A 40 3.69 -9.62 -1.59
CA PHE A 40 3.25 -8.37 -0.99
C PHE A 40 1.76 -8.36 -0.66
N CYS A 41 0.89 -8.79 -1.58
CA CYS A 41 -0.54 -8.90 -1.31
C CYS A 41 -0.89 -9.88 -0.18
N TYR A 42 -0.23 -11.05 -0.10
CA TYR A 42 -0.44 -11.99 1.01
C TYR A 42 -0.08 -11.35 2.35
N SER A 43 1.09 -10.72 2.43
CA SER A 43 1.58 -10.07 3.65
C SER A 43 0.64 -8.93 4.07
N LEU A 44 0.14 -8.16 3.10
CA LEU A 44 -0.81 -7.08 3.34
C LEU A 44 -2.10 -7.59 3.97
N VAL A 45 -2.71 -8.63 3.40
CA VAL A 45 -3.94 -9.24 3.93
C VAL A 45 -3.69 -9.82 5.33
N TYR A 46 -2.54 -10.45 5.54
CA TYR A 46 -2.18 -11.06 6.82
C TYR A 46 -2.02 -10.04 7.95
N PHE A 47 -1.28 -8.96 7.70
CA PHE A 47 -0.94 -7.97 8.72
C PHE A 47 -1.89 -6.78 8.79
N GLU A 48 -3.02 -6.79 8.08
CA GLU A 48 -3.91 -5.62 8.02
C GLU A 48 -4.45 -5.21 9.41
N HIS A 49 -4.68 -6.18 10.30
CA HIS A 49 -5.10 -5.90 11.68
C HIS A 49 -4.00 -5.23 12.51
N ALA A 50 -2.74 -5.58 12.27
CA ALA A 50 -1.60 -4.93 12.90
C ALA A 50 -1.46 -3.50 12.39
N PHE A 51 -1.60 -3.29 11.07
CA PHE A 51 -1.61 -1.96 10.46
C PHE A 51 -2.71 -1.06 11.04
N GLU A 52 -3.90 -1.59 11.30
CA GLU A 52 -4.99 -0.82 11.89
C GLU A 52 -4.60 -0.20 13.25
N VAL A 53 -3.89 -0.96 14.09
CA VAL A 53 -3.35 -0.44 15.36
C VAL A 53 -2.34 0.68 15.11
N LEU A 54 -1.49 0.54 14.08
CA LEU A 54 -0.48 1.55 13.74
C LEU A 54 -1.08 2.86 13.24
N PHE A 55 -2.23 2.82 12.56
CA PHE A 55 -2.87 4.03 12.03
C PHE A 55 -3.45 4.91 13.16
N PRO A 56 -3.30 6.24 13.05
CA PRO A 56 -4.00 7.17 13.92
C PRO A 56 -5.52 6.93 13.85
N PRO A 57 -6.25 6.99 14.99
CA PRO A 57 -7.68 6.70 15.04
C PRO A 57 -8.51 7.50 14.01
N GLU A 58 -8.18 8.78 13.80
CA GLU A 58 -8.87 9.67 12.85
C GLU A 58 -8.63 9.32 11.36
N ARG A 59 -7.68 8.41 11.08
CA ARG A 59 -7.39 7.91 9.72
C ARG A 59 -8.05 6.56 9.43
N ARG A 60 -8.65 5.91 10.45
CA ARG A 60 -9.42 4.67 10.31
C ARG A 60 -10.77 4.96 9.67
N GLY A 61 -11.33 4.01 8.92
CA GLY A 61 -12.63 4.19 8.23
C GLY A 61 -12.68 5.33 7.20
N ASN A 62 -11.54 5.71 6.62
CA ASN A 62 -11.43 6.82 5.67
C ASN A 62 -11.85 6.40 4.24
N GLU A 63 -12.82 7.08 3.66
CA GLU A 63 -13.37 6.81 2.32
C GLU A 63 -12.37 7.02 1.16
N TYR A 64 -11.30 7.78 1.40
CA TYR A 64 -10.21 8.03 0.45
C TYR A 64 -9.02 7.06 0.61
N ALA A 65 -9.05 6.20 1.62
CA ALA A 65 -8.02 5.22 1.94
C ALA A 65 -8.65 4.01 2.65
N LYS A 66 -9.48 3.25 1.93
CA LYS A 66 -10.23 2.09 2.42
C LYS A 66 -9.34 0.90 2.81
N SER A 67 -9.83 0.00 3.67
CA SER A 67 -9.18 -1.29 3.93
C SER A 67 -9.17 -2.14 2.66
N ASN A 68 -8.05 -2.76 2.33
CA ASN A 68 -7.94 -3.62 1.15
C ASN A 68 -8.70 -4.95 1.34
N THR A 69 -8.93 -5.40 2.58
CA THR A 69 -9.74 -6.59 2.88
C THR A 69 -11.19 -6.24 3.25
N TYR A 70 -11.38 -5.36 4.23
CA TYR A 70 -12.70 -5.14 4.86
C TYR A 70 -13.65 -4.24 4.07
N ASP A 71 -13.11 -3.38 3.20
CA ASP A 71 -13.93 -2.54 2.31
C ASP A 71 -13.96 -3.07 0.86
N ASN A 72 -13.39 -4.26 0.63
CA ASN A 72 -13.35 -4.90 -0.68
C ASN A 72 -14.45 -5.97 -0.77
N PRO A 73 -15.52 -5.74 -1.56
CA PRO A 73 -16.64 -6.68 -1.68
C PRO A 73 -16.22 -8.09 -2.09
N GLN A 74 -15.11 -8.25 -2.82
CA GLN A 74 -14.61 -9.55 -3.25
C GLN A 74 -14.05 -10.40 -2.10
N PHE A 75 -13.72 -9.78 -0.97
CA PHE A 75 -13.12 -10.44 0.19
C PHE A 75 -14.05 -10.53 1.40
N LEU A 76 -15.22 -9.89 1.35
CA LEU A 76 -16.18 -9.88 2.46
C LEU A 76 -16.56 -11.32 2.88
N GLY A 77 -16.40 -11.61 4.17
CA GLY A 77 -16.73 -12.89 4.77
C GLY A 77 -15.77 -14.04 4.42
N LYS A 78 -14.70 -13.79 3.65
CA LYS A 78 -13.74 -14.83 3.25
C LYS A 78 -12.62 -14.96 4.29
N PRO A 79 -12.24 -16.19 4.67
CA PRO A 79 -11.03 -16.39 5.47
C PRO A 79 -9.78 -16.05 4.65
N SER A 80 -8.68 -15.72 5.32
CA SER A 80 -7.41 -15.36 4.66
C SER A 80 -6.90 -16.44 3.70
N SER A 81 -7.14 -17.73 3.98
CA SER A 81 -6.76 -18.83 3.11
C SER A 81 -7.45 -18.77 1.74
N GLU A 82 -8.73 -18.40 1.69
CA GLU A 82 -9.46 -18.23 0.44
C GLU A 82 -8.97 -17.00 -0.32
N ILE A 83 -8.75 -15.89 0.39
CA ILE A 83 -8.18 -14.66 -0.20
C ILE A 83 -6.79 -14.95 -0.80
N PHE A 84 -5.96 -15.74 -0.11
CA PHE A 84 -4.65 -16.15 -0.61
C PHE A 84 -4.78 -17.02 -1.86
N ALA A 85 -5.73 -17.95 -1.91
CA ALA A 85 -5.99 -18.73 -3.13
C ALA A 85 -6.39 -17.82 -4.31
N MET A 86 -7.23 -16.81 -4.09
CA MET A 86 -7.62 -15.83 -5.11
C MET A 86 -6.43 -15.02 -5.63
N ILE A 87 -5.56 -14.53 -4.73
CA ILE A 87 -4.32 -13.82 -5.11
C ILE A 87 -3.39 -14.76 -5.90
N GLY A 88 -3.26 -16.02 -5.46
CA GLY A 88 -2.46 -17.05 -6.13
C GLY A 88 -2.91 -17.33 -7.55
N ALA A 89 -4.22 -17.37 -7.79
CA ALA A 89 -4.83 -17.61 -9.10
C ALA A 89 -4.66 -16.46 -10.11
N CYS A 90 -4.30 -15.25 -9.67
CA CYS A 90 -4.13 -14.12 -10.58
C CYS A 90 -2.96 -14.33 -11.56
N SER A 91 -3.22 -14.34 -12.86
CA SER A 91 -2.21 -14.60 -13.89
C SER A 91 -1.49 -13.34 -14.40
N ASN A 92 -2.08 -12.15 -14.24
CA ASN A 92 -1.52 -10.88 -14.69
C ASN A 92 -1.87 -9.71 -13.75
N ASN A 93 -1.13 -8.60 -13.88
CA ASN A 93 -1.30 -7.41 -13.03
C ASN A 93 -2.73 -6.87 -13.06
N THR A 94 -3.41 -6.91 -14.22
CA THR A 94 -4.80 -6.43 -14.32
C THR A 94 -5.72 -7.25 -13.43
N GLY A 95 -5.60 -8.58 -13.46
CA GLY A 95 -6.37 -9.47 -12.58
C GLY A 95 -6.09 -9.20 -11.10
N LEU A 96 -4.82 -9.02 -10.73
CA LEU A 96 -4.46 -8.74 -9.34
C LEU A 96 -4.93 -7.36 -8.87
N VAL A 97 -4.80 -6.31 -9.69
CA VAL A 97 -5.30 -4.97 -9.38
C VAL A 97 -6.82 -4.99 -9.20
N ASN A 98 -7.52 -5.64 -10.14
CA ASN A 98 -8.97 -5.81 -10.03
C ASN A 98 -9.37 -6.52 -8.74
N LEU A 99 -8.59 -7.53 -8.32
CA LEU A 99 -8.81 -8.23 -7.07
C LEU A 99 -8.55 -7.34 -5.85
N MET A 100 -7.40 -6.68 -5.76
CA MET A 100 -6.95 -5.93 -4.57
C MET A 100 -7.57 -4.54 -4.41
N ASN A 101 -8.14 -3.96 -5.47
CA ASN A 101 -8.73 -2.63 -5.48
C ASN A 101 -10.17 -2.61 -6.03
N ASN A 102 -10.89 -3.73 -5.94
CA ASN A 102 -12.28 -3.86 -6.39
C ASN A 102 -12.49 -3.25 -7.79
N GLY A 103 -11.76 -3.78 -8.76
CA GLY A 103 -11.55 -3.15 -10.06
C GLY A 103 -10.43 -2.11 -10.02
N ASN A 104 -10.63 -1.00 -10.74
CA ASN A 104 -9.66 0.09 -10.84
C ASN A 104 -9.94 1.22 -9.83
N HIS A 105 -10.43 0.89 -8.64
CA HIS A 105 -10.82 1.90 -7.65
C HIS A 105 -9.62 2.33 -6.80
N ARG A 106 -9.12 3.54 -7.02
CA ARG A 106 -7.86 4.02 -6.43
C ARG A 106 -7.86 4.29 -4.91
N TYR A 107 -9.03 4.40 -4.27
CA TYR A 107 -9.13 4.82 -2.86
C TYR A 107 -9.11 3.64 -1.87
N PHE A 108 -8.03 2.87 -1.91
CA PHE A 108 -7.68 1.91 -0.87
C PHE A 108 -6.36 2.31 -0.21
N THR A 109 -6.09 1.77 0.97
CA THR A 109 -4.89 2.03 1.76
C THR A 109 -3.64 1.73 0.96
N TRP A 110 -3.63 0.61 0.25
CA TRP A 110 -2.67 0.31 -0.79
C TRP A 110 -3.36 0.32 -2.15
N ASN A 111 -2.97 1.28 -2.97
CA ASN A 111 -3.52 1.51 -4.29
C ASN A 111 -2.60 0.93 -5.36
N PHE A 112 -3.04 -0.13 -6.01
CA PHE A 112 -2.32 -0.84 -7.06
C PHE A 112 -2.67 -0.35 -8.47
N THR A 113 -3.60 0.61 -8.64
CA THR A 113 -4.10 1.04 -9.96
C THR A 113 -3.00 1.59 -10.88
N ASN A 114 -1.91 2.10 -10.30
CA ASN A 114 -0.75 2.60 -11.04
C ASN A 114 0.08 1.48 -11.71
N LEU A 115 -0.22 0.20 -11.47
CA LEU A 115 0.38 -0.95 -12.14
C LEU A 115 -0.28 -1.29 -13.49
N LEU A 116 -1.42 -0.67 -13.80
CA LEU A 116 -2.11 -0.85 -15.08
C LEU A 116 -1.41 -0.09 -16.21
N LYS A 117 -1.73 -0.43 -17.47
CA LYS A 117 -1.15 0.20 -18.66
C LYS A 117 -1.34 1.73 -18.63
N GLY A 118 -0.26 2.47 -18.87
CA GLY A 118 -0.23 3.94 -18.80
C GLY A 118 -0.15 4.49 -17.37
N GLY A 119 -0.07 3.62 -16.36
CA GLY A 119 0.27 3.98 -14.98
C GLY A 119 1.79 4.12 -14.78
N LYS A 120 2.17 4.51 -13.57
CA LYS A 120 3.57 4.79 -13.20
C LYS A 120 4.38 3.54 -12.81
N GLY A 121 3.76 2.36 -12.79
CA GLY A 121 4.40 1.12 -12.33
C GLY A 121 4.66 1.10 -10.82
N THR A 122 3.89 1.84 -10.03
CA THR A 122 4.05 1.95 -8.57
C THR A 122 2.82 1.43 -7.82
N VAL A 123 2.99 1.14 -6.53
CA VAL A 123 1.88 1.02 -5.58
C VAL A 123 1.92 2.23 -4.65
N GLU A 124 0.78 2.86 -4.38
CA GLU A 124 0.70 4.02 -3.48
C GLU A 124 0.15 3.61 -2.11
N PHE A 125 0.84 4.01 -1.04
CA PHE A 125 0.34 3.91 0.32
C PHE A 125 -0.39 5.20 0.73
N ARG A 126 -1.66 5.11 1.14
CA ARG A 126 -2.62 6.24 1.23
C ARG A 126 -3.19 6.49 2.62
N ARG A 127 -2.97 5.60 3.60
CA ARG A 127 -3.55 5.72 4.96
C ARG A 127 -2.61 6.32 6.01
N GLY A 128 -1.35 6.58 5.67
CA GLY A 128 -0.43 7.31 6.56
C GLY A 128 -0.95 8.72 6.93
N PRO A 129 -0.63 9.24 8.13
CA PRO A 129 -1.09 10.56 8.61
C PRO A 129 -0.61 11.70 7.71
N GLY A 130 -1.29 12.85 7.85
CA GLY A 130 -0.74 14.11 7.37
C GLY A 130 0.36 14.53 8.32
N VAL A 131 1.62 14.30 7.94
CA VAL A 131 2.80 14.63 8.74
C VAL A 131 3.41 15.94 8.28
N THR A 132 3.90 16.74 9.22
CA THR A 132 4.57 18.03 8.93
C THR A 132 6.05 18.01 9.31
N ALA A 133 6.48 17.08 10.15
CA ALA A 133 7.88 16.90 10.52
C ALA A 133 8.56 15.86 9.62
N ALA A 134 9.81 16.14 9.22
CA ALA A 134 10.60 15.24 8.38
C ALA A 134 10.81 13.86 9.03
N LYS A 135 11.00 13.83 10.36
CA LYS A 135 11.19 12.59 11.12
C LYS A 135 9.99 11.64 11.02
N ASP A 136 8.79 12.18 11.15
CA ASP A 136 7.56 11.38 11.06
C ASP A 136 7.33 10.90 9.61
N CYS A 137 7.62 11.76 8.63
CA CYS A 137 7.59 11.39 7.22
C CYS A 137 8.54 10.21 6.91
N LEU A 138 9.78 10.28 7.39
CA LEU A 138 10.76 9.21 7.24
C LEU A 138 10.27 7.91 7.91
N SER A 139 9.68 8.00 9.10
CA SER A 139 9.16 6.82 9.81
C SER A 139 8.08 6.08 8.99
N TRP A 140 7.14 6.81 8.39
CA TRP A 140 6.06 6.22 7.58
C TRP A 140 6.56 5.71 6.22
N MET A 141 7.55 6.39 5.64
CA MET A 141 8.23 5.92 4.44
C MET A 141 8.98 4.62 4.71
N GLU A 142 9.74 4.54 5.80
CA GLU A 142 10.45 3.34 6.23
C GLU A 142 9.49 2.19 6.49
N LEU A 143 8.36 2.42 7.18
CA LEU A 143 7.31 1.40 7.33
C LEU A 143 6.88 0.83 5.97
N ALA A 144 6.54 1.69 5.01
CA ALA A 144 6.07 1.23 3.71
C ALA A 144 7.16 0.46 2.95
N VAL A 145 8.38 0.99 2.91
CA VAL A 145 9.50 0.38 2.17
C VAL A 145 9.93 -0.94 2.81
N TYR A 146 10.15 -0.97 4.12
CA TYR A 146 10.63 -2.16 4.81
C TYR A 146 9.58 -3.27 4.88
N PHE A 147 8.29 -2.91 4.98
CA PHE A 147 7.23 -3.89 4.85
C PHE A 147 7.21 -4.56 3.47
N VAL A 148 7.31 -3.78 2.39
CA VAL A 148 7.37 -4.33 1.03
C VAL A 148 8.62 -5.17 0.83
N GLN A 149 9.78 -4.73 1.34
CA GLN A 149 11.03 -5.49 1.28
C GLN A 149 10.94 -6.83 2.02
N ALA A 150 10.39 -6.85 3.23
CA ALA A 150 10.16 -8.09 3.98
C ALA A 150 9.20 -9.02 3.22
N ALA A 151 8.11 -8.48 2.68
CA ALA A 151 7.17 -9.25 1.87
C ALA A 151 7.78 -9.85 0.60
N CYS A 152 8.65 -9.11 -0.09
CA CYS A 152 9.34 -9.63 -1.28
C CYS A 152 10.24 -10.85 -0.97
N ARG A 153 10.80 -10.91 0.24
CA ARG A 153 11.64 -12.02 0.73
C ARG A 153 10.86 -13.21 1.28
N LEU A 154 9.53 -13.12 1.34
CA LEU A 154 8.68 -14.22 1.79
C LEU A 154 8.81 -15.41 0.81
N ASP A 155 9.23 -16.58 1.30
CA ASP A 155 9.35 -17.76 0.45
C ASP A 155 7.99 -18.24 -0.08
N SER A 156 7.01 -18.31 0.82
CA SER A 156 5.65 -18.80 0.56
C SER A 156 4.63 -18.13 1.48
N PRO A 157 3.33 -18.10 1.13
CA PRO A 157 2.29 -17.54 1.99
C PRO A 157 2.21 -18.20 3.37
N SER A 158 2.52 -19.49 3.47
CA SER A 158 2.49 -20.23 4.74
C SER A 158 3.56 -19.77 5.73
N ALA A 159 4.69 -19.23 5.26
CA ALA A 159 5.74 -18.69 6.13
C ALA A 159 5.28 -17.42 6.91
N LEU A 160 4.14 -16.82 6.55
CA LEU A 160 3.52 -15.78 7.38
C LEU A 160 3.05 -16.33 8.74
N GLY A 161 2.75 -17.64 8.83
CA GLY A 161 2.35 -18.30 10.08
C GLY A 161 3.43 -18.32 11.16
N ASP A 162 4.69 -18.05 10.80
CA ASP A 162 5.81 -17.93 11.74
C ASP A 162 5.74 -16.63 12.58
N TYR A 163 4.86 -15.70 12.20
CA TYR A 163 4.68 -14.43 12.88
C TYR A 163 3.23 -14.33 13.35
N PRO A 164 2.94 -13.89 14.58
CA PRO A 164 1.56 -13.59 14.97
C PRO A 164 1.03 -12.42 14.13
N ALA A 165 -0.26 -12.43 13.76
CA ALA A 165 -0.92 -11.33 13.03
C ALA A 165 -1.20 -10.09 13.93
N THR A 166 -0.15 -9.57 14.56
CA THR A 166 -0.14 -8.52 15.58
C THR A 166 0.94 -7.49 15.27
N VAL A 167 0.95 -6.35 15.98
CA VAL A 167 1.99 -5.31 15.88
C VAL A 167 3.38 -5.89 16.12
N GLU A 168 3.53 -6.78 17.10
CA GLU A 168 4.77 -7.45 17.45
C GLU A 168 5.24 -8.39 16.34
N GLY A 169 4.31 -9.18 15.78
CA GLY A 169 4.63 -10.06 14.67
C GLY A 169 4.95 -9.30 13.39
N LEU A 170 4.26 -8.19 13.12
CA LEU A 170 4.58 -7.28 12.01
C LEU A 170 5.98 -6.68 12.20
N TRP A 171 6.32 -6.24 13.42
CA TRP A 171 7.66 -5.75 13.73
C TRP A 171 8.73 -6.82 13.49
N SER A 172 8.50 -8.05 13.99
CA SER A 172 9.41 -9.17 13.80
C SER A 172 9.57 -9.53 12.32
N PHE A 173 8.47 -9.54 11.57
CA PHE A 173 8.45 -9.80 10.13
C PHE A 173 9.28 -8.76 9.36
N ILE A 174 9.06 -7.48 9.64
CA ILE A 174 9.81 -6.39 9.02
C ILE A 174 11.29 -6.48 9.41
N SER A 175 11.59 -6.63 10.70
CA SER A 175 12.95 -6.63 11.23
C SER A 175 13.80 -7.76 10.67
N LYS A 176 13.24 -8.97 10.52
CA LYS A 176 13.94 -10.10 9.87
C LYS A 176 14.23 -9.82 8.39
N GLY A 177 13.42 -8.99 7.75
CA GLY A 177 13.61 -8.54 6.38
C GLY A 177 14.63 -7.40 6.24
N LEU A 178 15.15 -6.82 7.32
CA LEU A 178 16.19 -5.79 7.22
C LEU A 178 17.56 -6.47 7.11
N GLU A 179 18.28 -6.21 6.02
CA GLU A 179 19.71 -6.53 5.94
C GLU A 179 20.45 -5.59 6.91
N SER A 180 21.41 -6.13 7.65
CA SER A 180 22.10 -5.48 8.78
C SER A 180 23.03 -4.32 8.40
N GLU A 181 22.77 -3.60 7.31
CA GLU A 181 23.76 -2.72 6.67
C GLU A 181 23.56 -1.21 6.93
N THR A 182 22.73 -0.81 7.89
CA THR A 182 22.60 0.62 8.20
C THR A 182 23.03 0.94 9.61
N ASP A 183 24.17 1.64 9.75
CA ASP A 183 24.60 2.33 10.98
C ASP A 183 23.63 3.46 11.41
N LYS A 184 22.56 3.70 10.65
CA LYS A 184 21.58 4.74 10.92
C LYS A 184 20.45 4.20 11.81
N PRO A 185 20.06 4.93 12.87
CA PRO A 185 18.92 4.55 13.67
C PRO A 185 17.64 4.63 12.82
N LEU A 186 16.96 3.49 12.70
CA LEU A 186 15.70 3.38 11.96
C LEU A 186 14.62 4.20 12.67
N GLN A 187 13.95 5.08 11.94
CA GLN A 187 12.87 5.92 12.46
C GLN A 187 11.54 5.17 12.59
N ILE A 188 11.38 4.06 11.86
CA ILE A 188 10.20 3.18 11.90
C ILE A 188 9.79 2.79 13.33
N GLY A 189 10.74 2.66 14.27
CA GLY A 189 10.44 2.34 15.68
C GLY A 189 9.48 3.33 16.34
N LEU A 190 9.45 4.60 15.90
CA LEU A 190 8.50 5.61 16.39
C LEU A 190 7.04 5.23 16.12
N ILE A 191 6.76 4.51 15.03
CA ILE A 191 5.41 4.08 14.68
C ILE A 191 4.93 2.96 15.60
N PHE A 192 5.83 2.08 16.02
CA PHE A 192 5.54 0.92 16.85
C PHE A 192 5.55 1.24 18.35
N ALA A 193 6.22 2.32 18.75
CA ALA A 193 6.32 2.73 20.15
C ALA A 193 4.95 2.84 20.83
N GLY A 194 4.78 2.09 21.92
CA GLY A 194 3.55 2.08 22.73
C GLY A 194 2.35 1.39 22.08
N LYS A 195 2.53 0.67 20.97
CA LYS A 195 1.47 -0.08 20.28
C LYS A 195 1.71 -1.59 20.37
N SER A 196 0.63 -2.34 20.52
CA SER A 196 0.67 -3.79 20.72
C SER A 196 -0.58 -4.48 20.17
N GLY A 197 -0.50 -5.78 19.91
CA GLY A 197 -1.66 -6.61 19.58
C GLY A 197 -2.23 -6.34 18.19
N SER A 198 -3.55 -6.45 18.04
CA SER A 198 -4.23 -6.34 16.74
C SER A 198 -5.60 -5.67 16.92
N ALA A 199 -6.08 -5.04 15.85
CA ALA A 199 -7.41 -4.45 15.82
C ALA A 199 -8.09 -4.78 14.50
N VAL A 200 -9.38 -5.10 14.55
CA VAL A 200 -10.18 -5.30 13.35
C VAL A 200 -10.19 -4.00 12.55
N PRO A 201 -9.81 -4.00 11.26
CA PRO A 201 -9.88 -2.83 10.42
C PRO A 201 -11.26 -2.18 10.44
N SER A 202 -11.31 -0.87 10.62
CA SER A 202 -12.56 -0.11 10.65
C SER A 202 -13.03 0.11 9.21
N PRO A 203 -14.06 -0.60 8.73
CA PRO A 203 -14.58 -0.38 7.39
C PRO A 203 -15.22 1.00 7.29
N VAL A 204 -15.31 1.52 6.08
CA VAL A 204 -16.05 2.75 5.79
C VAL A 204 -17.53 2.46 5.99
N GLY A 205 -18.10 3.05 7.04
CA GLY A 205 -19.54 3.00 7.29
C GLY A 205 -20.35 3.79 6.25
N PRO A 206 -21.69 3.82 6.39
CA PRO A 206 -22.55 4.61 5.52
C PRO A 206 -22.12 6.08 5.49
N LEU A 207 -21.82 6.59 4.30
CA LEU A 207 -21.47 7.99 4.10
C LEU A 207 -22.74 8.85 4.07
N SER A 208 -22.67 10.07 4.62
CA SER A 208 -23.73 11.07 4.42
C SER A 208 -23.88 11.42 2.93
N ALA A 209 -25.06 11.87 2.52
CA ALA A 209 -25.30 12.28 1.12
C ALA A 209 -24.27 13.31 0.62
N GLU A 210 -23.87 14.25 1.48
CA GLU A 210 -22.83 15.23 1.18
C GLU A 210 -21.46 14.57 0.94
N LYS A 211 -21.04 13.64 1.80
CA LYS A 211 -19.78 12.91 1.64
C LYS A 211 -19.80 12.02 0.39
N GLN A 212 -20.92 11.35 0.10
CA GLN A 212 -21.10 10.58 -1.12
C GLN A 212 -20.94 11.46 -2.37
N GLN A 213 -21.56 12.64 -2.36
CA GLN A 213 -21.45 13.59 -3.46
C GLN A 213 -20.01 14.10 -3.63
N LYS A 214 -19.33 14.47 -2.54
CA LYS A 214 -17.92 14.91 -2.57
C LYS A 214 -17.00 13.80 -3.09
N LEU A 215 -17.20 12.56 -2.63
CA LEU A 215 -16.44 11.41 -3.11
C LEU A 215 -16.67 11.18 -4.60
N ALA A 216 -17.91 11.17 -5.07
CA ALA A 216 -18.25 11.00 -6.48
C ALA A 216 -17.65 12.12 -7.36
N GLN A 217 -17.74 13.37 -6.92
CA GLN A 217 -17.11 14.51 -7.61
C GLN A 217 -15.58 14.32 -7.71
N LYS A 218 -14.95 13.85 -6.62
CA LYS A 218 -13.52 13.62 -6.56
C LYS A 218 -13.09 12.47 -7.47
N MET A 219 -13.83 11.36 -7.49
CA MET A 219 -13.63 10.25 -8.44
C MET A 219 -13.70 10.72 -9.89
N ASN A 220 -14.79 11.44 -10.24
CA ASN A 220 -14.99 11.96 -11.59
C ASN A 220 -13.86 12.91 -12.04
N ARG A 221 -13.38 13.78 -11.14
CA ARG A 221 -12.24 14.67 -11.44
C ARG A 221 -10.96 13.88 -11.71
N ASP A 222 -10.69 12.86 -10.90
CA ASP A 222 -9.47 12.08 -11.02
C ASP A 222 -9.51 11.14 -12.25
N ASP A 223 -10.69 10.65 -12.65
CA ASP A 223 -10.87 9.85 -13.87
C ASP A 223 -10.65 10.69 -15.13
N LYS A 224 -11.18 11.92 -15.16
CA LYS A 224 -10.92 12.88 -16.24
C LYS A 224 -9.42 13.17 -16.40
N LYS A 225 -8.70 13.38 -15.30
CA LYS A 225 -7.24 13.59 -15.32
C LYS A 225 -6.50 12.39 -15.92
N GLN A 226 -6.92 11.18 -15.58
CA GLN A 226 -6.31 9.95 -16.10
C GLN A 226 -6.54 9.79 -17.61
N VAL A 227 -7.77 10.04 -18.09
CA VAL A 227 -8.08 10.00 -19.53
C VAL A 227 -7.27 11.03 -20.30
N THR A 228 -7.17 12.26 -19.79
CA THR A 228 -6.37 13.31 -20.42
C THR A 228 -4.90 12.91 -20.49
N ALA A 229 -4.31 12.42 -19.40
CA ALA A 229 -2.93 11.95 -19.38
C ALA A 229 -2.68 10.80 -20.37
N GLN A 230 -3.62 9.85 -20.48
CA GLN A 230 -3.53 8.74 -21.44
C GLN A 230 -3.63 9.20 -22.90
N LYS A 231 -4.44 10.22 -23.20
CA LYS A 231 -4.52 10.80 -24.56
C LYS A 231 -3.21 11.47 -24.96
N PHE A 232 -2.60 12.23 -24.05
CA PHE A 232 -1.28 12.84 -24.29
C PHE A 232 -0.20 11.78 -24.53
N LEU A 233 -0.18 10.69 -23.76
CA LEU A 233 0.79 9.62 -23.92
C LEU A 233 0.65 8.81 -25.23
N ARG A 234 -0.50 8.90 -25.93
CA ARG A 234 -0.74 8.24 -27.22
C ARG A 234 -0.37 9.12 -28.42
N LEU A 235 -0.10 10.40 -28.19
CA LEU A 235 0.28 11.38 -29.22
C LEU A 235 1.80 11.60 -29.30
N LEU A 236 2.57 10.93 -28.44
CA LEU A 236 4.03 10.86 -28.41
C LEU A 236 4.47 9.46 -28.82
#